data_AF-A0A7V5RHQ1-F1
#
_entry.id   AF-A0A7V5RHQ1-F1
#
_cell.length_a   1.000
_cell.length_b   1.000
_cell.length_c   1.000
_cell.angle_alpha   90.00
_cell.angle_beta   90.00
_cell.angle_gamma   90.00
#
_symmetry.space_group_name_H-M   'P 1'
#
loop_
_entity.id
_entity.type
_entity.pdbx_description
1 polymer ?
#
loop_
_entity_poly.entity_id
_entity_poly.type
_entity_poly.pdbx_seq_one_letter_code
_entity_poly.pdbx_strand_id
1 'polypeptide(L)'
;GEIIVTMDGDLQNDPKDIPNVVRKMEEGYDVVSGWRKNRKDKLLIRKVPSKIANYLIRRTTRVNLHDTGCSLKAYRGDLMQRVRLYGELHRFIPALGRIEGARITEIVVDHHERRFGESKYNITRTFRVMMDLTTLNLLLKYLTNPVHFFGTLAMLFNFIGIVGMGGLLFAWLNSTVTPEELNVQVSMVILLLAAGVNFLFLGLVAQMVIQLGEKRDERRYDLIQHKG
;
A
#
# COMPACT_ATOMS: atom_id res chain seq x y z
N GLY A 1 -20.11 -17.80 5.78
CA GLY A 1 -19.51 -19.02 6.35
C GLY A 1 -18.57 -18.63 7.48
N GLU A 2 -18.32 -19.54 8.41
CA GLU A 2 -17.43 -19.30 9.57
C GLU A 2 -15.95 -19.20 9.17
N ILE A 3 -15.55 -19.95 8.15
CA ILE A 3 -14.22 -19.90 7.55
C ILE A 3 -14.39 -19.68 6.04
N ILE A 4 -13.59 -18.75 5.50
CA ILE A 4 -13.56 -18.43 4.07
C ILE A 4 -12.18 -18.81 3.55
N VAL A 5 -12.14 -19.74 2.59
CA VAL A 5 -10.90 -20.15 1.91
C VAL A 5 -10.93 -19.59 0.49
N THR A 6 -9.82 -18.97 0.08
CA THR A 6 -9.60 -18.43 -1.25
C THR A 6 -8.51 -19.22 -1.96
N MET A 7 -8.64 -19.42 -3.27
CA MET A 7 -7.68 -20.13 -4.12
C MET A 7 -7.90 -19.72 -5.58
N ASP A 8 -6.82 -19.58 -6.36
CA ASP A 8 -6.92 -19.32 -7.81
C ASP A 8 -7.34 -20.56 -8.60
N GLY A 9 -8.12 -20.35 -9.67
CA GLY A 9 -8.55 -21.40 -10.60
C GLY A 9 -7.51 -21.80 -11.65
N ASP A 10 -6.25 -21.33 -11.56
CA ASP A 10 -5.20 -21.60 -12.56
C ASP A 10 -4.41 -22.89 -12.31
N LEU A 11 -4.89 -23.72 -11.37
CA LEU A 11 -4.35 -25.03 -10.97
C LEU A 11 -2.92 -24.98 -10.40
N GLN A 12 -2.44 -23.80 -10.01
CA GLN A 12 -1.10 -23.67 -9.43
C GLN A 12 -1.04 -24.03 -7.95
N ASN A 13 -2.14 -23.88 -7.20
CA ASN A 13 -2.22 -24.29 -5.80
C ASN A 13 -2.92 -25.66 -5.73
N ASP A 14 -2.45 -26.53 -4.83
CA ASP A 14 -3.07 -27.84 -4.62
C ASP A 14 -4.28 -27.74 -3.67
N PRO A 15 -5.50 -28.13 -4.09
CA PRO A 15 -6.65 -28.18 -3.19
C PRO A 15 -6.44 -29.07 -1.95
N LYS A 16 -5.50 -30.03 -2.00
CA LYS A 16 -5.14 -30.88 -0.86
C LYS A 16 -4.54 -30.10 0.31
N ASP A 17 -4.07 -28.88 0.08
CA ASP A 17 -3.55 -28.02 1.13
C ASP A 17 -4.67 -27.32 1.93
N ILE A 18 -5.91 -27.26 1.41
CA ILE A 18 -7.03 -26.59 2.07
C ILE A 18 -7.27 -27.13 3.51
N PRO A 19 -7.36 -28.46 3.75
CA PRO A 19 -7.51 -28.99 5.10
C PRO A 19 -6.36 -28.61 6.05
N ASN A 20 -5.14 -28.45 5.55
CA ASN A 20 -3.99 -28.05 6.36
C ASN A 20 -4.09 -26.58 6.78
N VAL A 21 -4.52 -25.70 5.87
CA VAL A 21 -4.76 -24.28 6.15
C VAL A 21 -5.87 -24.13 7.20
N VAL A 22 -6.99 -24.87 7.05
CA VAL A 22 -8.11 -24.84 7.99
C VAL A 22 -7.69 -25.35 9.38
N ARG A 23 -6.98 -26.49 9.46
CA ARG A 23 -6.49 -27.02 10.73
C ARG A 23 -5.55 -26.07 11.45
N LYS A 24 -4.68 -25.37 10.71
CA LYS A 24 -3.81 -24.34 11.29
C LYS A 24 -4.62 -23.21 11.90
N MET A 25 -5.75 -22.86 11.30
CA MET A 25 -6.63 -21.81 11.77
C MET A 25 -7.34 -22.16 13.08
N GLU A 26 -7.61 -23.44 13.31
CA GLU A 26 -8.17 -23.97 14.56
C GLU A 26 -7.23 -23.78 15.76
N GLU A 27 -5.92 -23.64 15.56
CA GLU A 27 -4.95 -23.27 16.61
C GLU A 27 -5.17 -21.83 17.17
N GLY A 28 -6.14 -21.10 16.62
CA GLY A 28 -6.55 -19.78 17.06
C GLY A 28 -6.20 -18.65 16.09
N TYR A 29 -5.57 -18.93 14.95
CA TYR A 29 -5.27 -17.87 13.98
C TYR A 29 -6.53 -17.39 13.27
N ASP A 30 -6.55 -16.10 12.93
CA ASP A 30 -7.67 -15.46 12.23
C ASP A 30 -7.43 -15.39 10.72
N VAL A 31 -6.15 -15.42 10.32
CA VAL A 31 -5.68 -15.50 8.94
C VAL A 31 -4.56 -16.51 8.82
N VAL A 32 -4.69 -17.44 7.86
CA VAL A 32 -3.62 -18.37 7.49
C VAL A 32 -3.33 -18.21 6.00
N SER A 33 -2.11 -17.79 5.66
CA SER A 33 -1.66 -17.68 4.26
C SER A 33 -0.78 -18.84 3.83
N GLY A 34 -0.96 -19.33 2.60
CA GLY A 34 -0.03 -20.26 2.00
C GLY A 34 1.32 -19.59 1.69
N TRP A 35 2.41 -20.31 1.90
CA TRP A 35 3.75 -19.93 1.54
C TRP A 35 4.34 -20.91 0.51
N ARG A 36 4.48 -20.42 -0.72
CA ARG A 36 5.15 -21.15 -1.81
C ARG A 36 6.66 -21.11 -1.62
N LYS A 37 7.20 -22.02 -0.80
CA LYS A 37 8.63 -22.07 -0.46
C LYS A 37 9.51 -22.36 -1.69
N ASN A 38 9.07 -23.26 -2.57
CA ASN A 38 9.81 -23.71 -3.75
C ASN A 38 9.22 -23.14 -5.06
N ARG A 39 9.21 -21.82 -5.22
CA ARG A 39 8.76 -21.19 -6.49
C ARG A 39 9.66 -21.58 -7.67
N LYS A 40 9.10 -22.33 -8.61
CA LYS A 40 9.69 -22.68 -9.92
C LYS A 40 9.56 -21.58 -11.00
N ASP A 41 9.21 -20.35 -10.60
CA ASP A 41 9.15 -19.19 -11.51
C ASP A 41 10.55 -18.68 -11.93
N LYS A 42 10.67 -18.24 -13.20
CA LYS A 42 11.90 -17.65 -13.79
C LYS A 42 12.49 -16.53 -12.90
N LEU A 43 13.74 -16.72 -12.51
CA LEU A 43 14.36 -16.22 -11.27
C LEU A 43 14.56 -14.70 -11.13
N LEU A 44 14.73 -13.92 -12.21
CA LEU A 44 15.26 -12.55 -12.08
C LEU A 44 14.19 -11.43 -12.20
N ILE A 45 13.12 -11.64 -12.98
CA ILE A 45 12.14 -10.57 -13.26
C ILE A 45 10.99 -10.53 -12.22
N ARG A 46 10.76 -11.62 -11.47
CA ARG A 46 9.63 -11.73 -10.53
C ARG A 46 10.02 -11.80 -9.05
N LYS A 47 11.17 -12.38 -8.72
CA LYS A 47 11.57 -12.61 -7.32
C LYS A 47 12.03 -11.32 -6.63
N VAL A 48 12.72 -10.43 -7.34
CA VAL A 48 13.25 -9.18 -6.76
C VAL A 48 12.12 -8.19 -6.39
N PRO A 49 11.18 -7.85 -7.28
CA PRO A 49 10.07 -6.96 -6.91
C PRO A 49 9.19 -7.55 -5.81
N SER A 50 8.93 -8.87 -5.85
CA SER A 50 8.16 -9.56 -4.81
C SER A 50 8.85 -9.54 -3.45
N LYS A 51 10.19 -9.64 -3.40
CA LYS A 51 10.96 -9.51 -2.16
C LYS A 51 10.89 -8.09 -1.60
N ILE A 52 11.04 -7.07 -2.45
CA ILE A 52 10.92 -5.67 -2.05
C ILE A 52 9.50 -5.38 -1.54
N ALA A 53 8.48 -5.86 -2.24
CA ALA A 53 7.08 -5.76 -1.82
C ALA A 53 6.84 -6.38 -0.44
N ASN A 54 7.27 -7.63 -0.27
CA ASN A 54 7.13 -8.34 1.00
C ASN A 54 7.91 -7.64 2.12
N TYR A 55 9.10 -7.10 1.83
CA TYR A 55 9.90 -6.34 2.80
C TYR A 55 9.19 -5.05 3.23
N LEU A 56 8.67 -4.26 2.27
CA LEU A 56 7.93 -3.04 2.56
C LEU A 56 6.66 -3.33 3.37
N ILE A 57 5.88 -4.35 2.97
CA ILE A 57 4.67 -4.78 3.70
C ILE A 57 5.05 -5.21 5.12
N ARG A 58 6.06 -6.06 5.30
CA ARG A 58 6.53 -6.49 6.62
C ARG A 58 6.92 -5.31 7.51
N ARG A 59 7.65 -4.34 6.94
CA ARG A 59 8.14 -3.18 7.70
C ARG A 59 7.01 -2.23 8.11
N THR A 60 6.05 -2.00 7.23
CA THR A 60 4.94 -1.06 7.47
C THR A 60 3.82 -1.69 8.30
N THR A 61 3.48 -2.96 8.06
CA THR A 61 2.30 -3.62 8.65
C THR A 61 2.63 -4.53 9.83
N ARG A 62 3.92 -4.81 10.08
CA ARG A 62 4.41 -5.80 11.09
C ARG A 62 3.83 -7.21 10.89
N VAL A 63 3.32 -7.52 9.71
CA VAL A 63 2.84 -8.85 9.33
C VAL A 63 4.01 -9.67 8.79
N ASN A 64 4.38 -10.74 9.47
CA ASN A 64 5.53 -11.57 9.11
C ASN A 64 5.16 -12.68 8.11
N LEU A 65 4.77 -12.31 6.87
CA LEU A 65 4.44 -13.25 5.80
C LEU A 65 5.55 -13.32 4.74
N HIS A 66 5.99 -14.51 4.36
CA HIS A 66 7.03 -14.78 3.34
C HIS A 66 6.48 -14.70 1.93
N ASP A 67 5.19 -15.00 1.73
CA ASP A 67 4.52 -14.86 0.46
C ASP A 67 3.14 -14.23 0.61
N THR A 68 3.09 -12.89 0.54
CA THR A 68 1.79 -12.19 0.56
C THR A 68 0.95 -12.46 -0.69
N GLY A 69 1.57 -12.86 -1.80
CA GLY A 69 0.93 -13.06 -3.10
C GLY A 69 0.54 -14.49 -3.43
N CYS A 70 0.60 -15.42 -2.48
CA CYS A 70 -0.06 -16.72 -2.62
C CYS A 70 -1.58 -16.51 -2.57
N SER A 71 -2.33 -17.10 -3.48
CA SER A 71 -3.79 -16.98 -3.51
C SER A 71 -4.48 -17.96 -2.56
N LEU A 72 -3.80 -19.03 -2.13
CA LEU A 72 -4.34 -19.95 -1.13
C LEU A 72 -4.28 -19.33 0.27
N LYS A 73 -5.42 -18.88 0.78
CA LYS A 73 -5.54 -18.24 2.11
C LYS A 73 -6.86 -18.59 2.77
N ALA A 74 -6.85 -18.75 4.09
CA ALA A 74 -8.05 -18.86 4.91
C ALA A 74 -8.20 -17.65 5.84
N TYR A 75 -9.46 -17.25 6.03
CA TYR A 75 -9.87 -16.12 6.85
C TYR A 75 -11.08 -16.49 7.70
N ARG A 76 -11.18 -15.94 8.92
CA ARG A 76 -12.43 -16.07 9.68
C ARG A 76 -13.50 -15.20 9.04
N GLY A 77 -14.72 -15.72 9.02
CA GLY A 77 -15.88 -15.03 8.48
C GLY A 77 -16.15 -13.70 9.20
N ASP A 78 -15.99 -13.68 10.53
CA ASP A 78 -16.16 -12.48 11.35
C ASP A 78 -15.11 -11.40 11.01
N LEU A 79 -13.85 -11.81 10.81
CA LEU A 79 -12.80 -10.91 10.35
C LEU A 79 -13.13 -10.34 8.96
N MET A 80 -13.60 -11.17 8.03
CA MET A 80 -13.93 -10.73 6.67
C MET A 80 -15.16 -9.81 6.62
N GLN A 81 -16.05 -9.86 7.61
CA GLN A 81 -17.14 -8.89 7.73
C GLN A 81 -16.65 -7.50 8.20
N ARG A 82 -15.58 -7.48 9.00
CA ARG A 82 -14.92 -6.25 9.47
C ARG A 82 -13.96 -5.66 8.44
N VAL A 83 -13.24 -6.50 7.69
CA VAL A 83 -12.27 -6.05 6.68
C VAL A 83 -12.97 -5.60 5.40
N ARG A 84 -12.92 -4.30 5.10
CA ARG A 84 -13.42 -3.76 3.83
C ARG A 84 -12.37 -3.81 2.73
N LEU A 85 -12.75 -4.39 1.59
CA LEU A 85 -11.90 -4.46 0.40
C LEU A 85 -12.29 -3.35 -0.58
N TYR A 86 -11.34 -2.46 -0.86
CA TYR A 86 -11.47 -1.46 -1.94
C TYR A 86 -10.58 -1.83 -3.12
N GLY A 87 -11.15 -1.97 -4.32
CA GLY A 87 -10.40 -2.23 -5.56
C GLY A 87 -9.40 -3.39 -5.46
N GLU A 88 -8.12 -3.10 -5.74
CA GLU A 88 -7.01 -4.07 -5.73
C GLU A 88 -6.49 -4.43 -4.31
N LEU A 89 -7.21 -4.05 -3.24
CA LEU A 89 -6.78 -4.31 -1.86
C LEU A 89 -6.94 -5.78 -1.41
N HIS A 90 -7.55 -6.65 -2.21
CA HIS A 90 -7.73 -8.08 -1.90
C HIS A 90 -6.39 -8.80 -1.61
N ARG A 91 -5.28 -8.33 -2.19
CA ARG A 91 -3.93 -8.85 -1.90
C ARG A 91 -3.40 -8.43 -0.52
N PHE A 92 -4.03 -7.46 0.15
CA PHE A 92 -3.63 -6.91 1.45
C PHE A 92 -4.56 -7.28 2.59
N ILE A 93 -5.48 -8.22 2.39
CA ILE A 93 -6.37 -8.69 3.47
C ILE A 93 -5.59 -9.07 4.74
N PRO A 94 -4.45 -9.78 4.68
CA PRO A 94 -3.68 -10.04 5.90
C PRO A 94 -3.17 -8.76 6.56
N ALA A 95 -2.69 -7.79 5.79
CA ALA A 95 -2.21 -6.51 6.34
C ALA A 95 -3.34 -5.70 7.00
N LEU A 96 -4.51 -5.64 6.36
CA LEU A 96 -5.70 -5.00 6.92
C LEU A 96 -6.19 -5.73 8.17
N GLY A 97 -6.23 -7.06 8.13
CA GLY A 97 -6.57 -7.87 9.30
C GLY A 97 -5.66 -7.58 10.49
N ARG A 98 -4.37 -7.31 10.27
CA ARG A 98 -3.45 -6.95 11.36
C ARG A 98 -3.81 -5.63 12.05
N ILE A 99 -4.33 -4.66 11.29
CA ILE A 99 -4.83 -3.37 11.81
C ILE A 99 -6.04 -3.64 12.71
N GLU A 100 -6.93 -4.54 12.31
CA GLU A 100 -8.06 -5.06 13.09
C GLU A 100 -7.66 -6.00 14.25
N GLY A 101 -6.36 -6.18 14.50
CA GLY A 101 -5.85 -7.02 15.60
C GLY A 101 -5.80 -8.52 15.31
N ALA A 102 -6.00 -8.96 14.07
CA ALA A 102 -5.99 -10.37 13.69
C ALA A 102 -4.65 -11.07 13.98
N ARG A 103 -4.72 -12.32 14.45
CA ARG A 103 -3.59 -13.24 14.55
C ARG A 103 -3.33 -13.87 13.19
N ILE A 104 -2.16 -13.62 12.62
CA ILE A 104 -1.81 -14.01 11.25
C ILE A 104 -0.65 -14.99 11.28
N THR A 105 -0.77 -16.08 10.53
CA THR A 105 0.30 -17.04 10.31
C THR A 105 0.36 -17.51 8.85
N GLU A 106 1.34 -18.34 8.56
CA GLU A 106 1.49 -19.00 7.27
C GLU A 106 1.90 -20.46 7.40
N ILE A 107 1.61 -21.23 6.36
CA ILE A 107 2.05 -22.62 6.23
C ILE A 107 2.71 -22.83 4.88
N VAL A 108 3.67 -23.75 4.81
CA VAL A 108 4.24 -24.15 3.52
C VAL A 108 3.18 -24.90 2.73
N VAL A 109 3.00 -24.52 1.46
CA VAL A 109 2.05 -25.15 0.54
C VAL A 109 2.76 -25.58 -0.74
N ASP A 110 2.24 -26.62 -1.37
CA ASP A 110 2.78 -27.11 -2.63
C ASP A 110 2.39 -26.21 -3.79
N HIS A 111 3.31 -26.03 -4.74
CA HIS A 111 3.12 -25.15 -5.89
C HIS A 111 3.49 -25.85 -7.18
N HIS A 112 2.51 -25.95 -8.07
CA HIS A 112 2.67 -26.58 -9.37
C HIS A 112 3.02 -25.54 -10.44
N GLU A 113 3.75 -25.97 -11.48
CA GLU A 113 3.99 -25.13 -12.66
C GLU A 113 2.68 -24.90 -13.41
N ARG A 114 2.54 -23.70 -13.99
CA ARG A 114 1.37 -23.36 -14.80
C ARG A 114 1.27 -24.31 -15.99
N ARG A 115 0.16 -25.06 -16.09
CA ARG A 115 -0.06 -25.97 -17.23
C ARG A 115 -0.60 -25.31 -18.50
N PHE A 116 -1.25 -24.14 -18.39
CA PHE A 116 -1.83 -23.43 -19.54
C PHE A 116 -1.62 -21.91 -19.48
N GLY A 117 -1.21 -21.31 -20.61
CA GLY A 117 -1.10 -19.86 -20.83
C GLY A 117 0.33 -19.32 -20.90
N GLU A 118 0.63 -18.56 -21.96
CA GLU A 118 1.89 -17.82 -22.08
C GLU A 118 1.93 -16.60 -21.16
N SER A 119 3.09 -16.36 -20.53
CA SER A 119 3.24 -15.20 -19.66
C SER A 119 3.55 -13.93 -20.48
N LYS A 120 2.56 -13.03 -20.61
CA LYS A 120 2.74 -11.68 -21.17
C LYS A 120 3.50 -10.75 -20.18
N TYR A 121 4.73 -11.12 -19.82
CA TYR A 121 5.58 -10.35 -18.90
C TYR A 121 6.48 -9.38 -19.69
N ASN A 122 5.95 -8.19 -20.01
CA ASN A 122 6.73 -7.09 -20.58
C ASN A 122 7.32 -6.21 -19.47
N ILE A 123 8.49 -5.61 -19.73
CA ILE A 123 9.22 -4.67 -18.85
C ILE A 123 8.31 -3.53 -18.31
N THR A 124 7.27 -3.16 -19.06
CA THR A 124 6.21 -2.22 -18.66
C THR A 124 5.51 -2.63 -17.35
N ARG A 125 5.44 -3.93 -17.05
CA ARG A 125 4.86 -4.46 -15.81
C ARG A 125 5.78 -4.28 -14.62
N THR A 126 7.10 -4.27 -14.78
CA THR A 126 8.03 -4.02 -13.66
C THR A 126 7.93 -2.57 -13.19
N PHE A 127 7.84 -1.61 -14.11
CA PHE A 127 7.60 -0.20 -13.76
C PHE A 127 6.23 0.01 -13.12
N ARG A 128 5.20 -0.65 -13.65
CA ARG A 128 3.86 -0.68 -13.02
C ARG A 128 3.89 -1.30 -11.63
N VAL A 129 4.66 -2.37 -11.42
CA VAL A 129 4.83 -2.97 -10.09
C VAL A 129 5.57 -2.01 -9.16
N MET A 130 6.62 -1.31 -9.59
CA MET A 130 7.28 -0.31 -8.75
C MET A 130 6.35 0.86 -8.39
N MET A 131 5.58 1.36 -9.35
CA MET A 131 4.51 2.34 -9.12
C MET A 131 3.43 1.80 -8.17
N ASP A 132 3.01 0.54 -8.34
CA ASP A 132 2.04 -0.12 -7.46
C ASP A 132 2.61 -0.31 -6.06
N LEU A 133 3.91 -0.58 -5.90
CA LEU A 133 4.57 -0.71 -4.61
C LEU A 133 4.76 0.63 -3.92
N THR A 134 5.09 1.68 -4.66
CA THR A 134 5.13 3.05 -4.14
C THR A 134 3.73 3.50 -3.76
N THR A 135 2.73 3.25 -4.61
CA THR A 135 1.32 3.52 -4.34
C THR A 135 0.85 2.72 -3.14
N LEU A 136 1.22 1.45 -3.02
CA LEU A 136 0.88 0.57 -1.90
C LEU A 136 1.53 1.02 -0.59
N ASN A 137 2.82 1.39 -0.62
CA ASN A 137 3.49 1.92 0.55
C ASN A 137 2.85 3.27 0.94
N LEU A 138 2.50 4.09 -0.05
CA LEU A 138 1.79 5.34 0.16
C LEU A 138 0.40 5.08 0.77
N LEU A 139 -0.32 4.09 0.26
CA LEU A 139 -1.66 3.70 0.68
C LEU A 139 -1.64 3.11 2.10
N LEU A 140 -0.77 2.14 2.38
CA LEU A 140 -0.68 1.50 3.70
C LEU A 140 -0.08 2.41 4.77
N LYS A 141 0.84 3.32 4.41
CA LYS A 141 1.49 4.23 5.36
C LYS A 141 0.74 5.55 5.54
N TYR A 142 0.03 6.03 4.51
CA TYR A 142 -0.59 7.36 4.50
C TYR A 142 -2.10 7.37 4.27
N LEU A 143 -2.79 6.25 4.08
CA LEU A 143 -4.27 6.25 4.22
C LEU A 143 -4.70 6.59 5.65
N THR A 144 -3.87 6.31 6.66
CA THR A 144 -4.23 6.64 8.04
C THR A 144 -4.05 8.12 8.36
N ASN A 145 -3.12 8.82 7.68
CA ASN A 145 -2.88 10.26 7.88
C ASN A 145 -2.23 10.92 6.65
N PRO A 146 -2.96 11.19 5.55
CA PRO A 146 -2.43 11.85 4.36
C PRO A 146 -1.87 13.25 4.64
N VAL A 147 -2.40 13.95 5.65
CA VAL A 147 -1.91 15.28 6.08
C VAL A 147 -0.44 15.22 6.48
N HIS A 148 0.03 14.15 7.13
CA HIS A 148 1.43 14.05 7.53
C HIS A 148 2.37 13.90 6.33
N PHE A 149 1.97 13.16 5.29
CA PHE A 149 2.78 13.01 4.09
C PHE A 149 2.91 14.31 3.32
N PHE A 150 1.76 14.86 2.90
CA PHE A 150 1.74 16.06 2.10
C PHE A 150 2.16 17.30 2.91
N GLY A 151 1.91 17.31 4.22
CA GLY A 151 2.40 18.34 5.14
C GLY A 151 3.91 18.32 5.28
N THR A 152 4.56 17.15 5.30
CA THR A 152 6.04 17.08 5.33
C THR A 152 6.64 17.63 4.03
N LEU A 153 6.06 17.28 2.87
CA LEU A 153 6.48 17.84 1.58
C LEU A 153 6.25 19.35 1.54
N ALA A 154 5.10 19.82 2.00
CA ALA A 154 4.81 21.24 2.08
C ALA A 154 5.81 21.99 2.95
N MET A 155 6.14 21.47 4.14
CA MET A 155 7.14 22.06 5.03
C MET A 155 8.50 22.14 4.35
N LEU A 156 8.94 21.07 3.68
CA LEU A 156 10.22 21.03 2.97
C LEU A 156 10.29 22.10 1.85
N PHE A 157 9.27 22.15 0.99
CA PHE A 157 9.24 23.10 -0.13
C PHE A 157 9.13 24.55 0.34
N ASN A 158 8.31 24.81 1.37
CA ASN A 158 8.21 26.15 1.96
C ASN A 158 9.51 26.54 2.67
N PHE A 159 10.16 25.61 3.37
CA PHE A 159 11.44 25.90 4.02
C PHE A 159 12.52 26.28 3.01
N ILE A 160 12.67 25.48 1.93
CA ILE A 160 13.61 25.79 0.84
C ILE A 160 13.25 27.12 0.17
N GLY A 161 11.95 27.37 -0.07
CA GLY A 161 11.48 28.62 -0.66
C GLY A 161 11.76 29.85 0.23
N ILE A 162 11.55 29.75 1.54
CA ILE A 162 11.83 30.83 2.49
C ILE A 162 13.33 31.11 2.59
N VAL A 163 14.15 30.05 2.69
CA VAL A 163 15.62 30.18 2.70
C VAL A 163 16.11 30.79 1.37
N GLY A 164 15.58 30.33 0.25
CA GLY A 164 15.87 30.89 -1.08
C GLY A 164 15.49 32.36 -1.18
N MET A 165 14.28 32.72 -0.75
CA MET A 165 13.82 34.12 -0.73
C MET A 165 14.70 35.00 0.15
N GLY A 166 15.08 34.51 1.34
CA GLY A 166 15.99 35.22 2.24
C GLY A 166 17.38 35.43 1.65
N GLY A 167 17.92 34.42 0.95
CA GLY A 167 19.18 34.52 0.23
C GLY A 167 19.14 35.55 -0.91
N LEU A 168 18.05 35.58 -1.66
CA LEU A 168 17.84 36.58 -2.73
C LEU A 168 17.70 37.99 -2.17
N LEU A 169 16.95 38.17 -1.08
CA LEU A 169 16.83 39.46 -0.42
C LEU A 169 18.18 39.96 0.09
N PHE A 170 19.00 39.08 0.68
CA PHE A 170 20.34 39.42 1.11
C PHE A 170 21.25 39.81 -0.06
N ALA A 171 21.22 39.04 -1.16
CA ALA A 171 22.00 39.35 -2.37
C ALA A 171 21.58 40.69 -3.00
N TRP A 172 20.28 40.99 -3.00
CA TRP A 172 19.74 42.26 -3.47
C TRP A 172 20.23 43.45 -2.62
N LEU A 173 20.18 43.33 -1.29
CA LEU A 173 20.67 44.37 -0.37
C LEU A 173 22.16 44.65 -0.52
N ASN A 174 22.97 43.64 -0.84
CA ASN A 174 24.40 43.78 -1.05
C ASN A 174 24.79 44.13 -2.50
N SER A 175 23.82 44.35 -3.39
CA SER A 175 24.04 44.68 -4.82
C SER A 175 24.91 43.64 -5.56
N THR A 176 24.89 42.37 -5.14
CA THR A 176 25.74 41.31 -5.72
C THR A 176 25.12 40.61 -6.93
N VAL A 177 23.87 40.93 -7.26
CA VAL A 177 23.08 40.27 -8.31
C VAL A 177 22.42 41.29 -9.22
N THR A 178 22.32 40.97 -10.50
CA THR A 178 21.66 41.84 -11.49
C THR A 178 20.14 41.64 -11.47
N PRO A 179 19.34 42.64 -11.89
CA PRO A 179 17.87 42.52 -11.95
C PRO A 179 17.37 41.36 -12.83
N GLU A 180 18.09 41.03 -13.91
CA GLU A 180 17.73 39.94 -14.82
C GLU A 180 17.91 38.57 -14.18
N GLU A 181 19.01 38.36 -13.47
CA GLU A 181 19.26 37.14 -12.68
C GLU A 181 18.25 36.99 -11.54
N LEU A 182 17.89 38.11 -10.90
CA LEU A 182 16.91 38.14 -9.82
C LEU A 182 15.52 37.69 -10.29
N ASN A 183 15.07 38.11 -11.48
CA ASN A 183 13.75 37.77 -12.00
C ASN A 183 13.53 36.25 -12.16
N VAL A 184 14.53 35.54 -12.70
CA VAL A 184 14.44 34.09 -12.90
C VAL A 184 14.42 33.37 -11.55
N GLN A 185 15.31 33.77 -10.63
CA GLN A 185 15.44 33.13 -9.33
C GLN A 185 14.24 33.40 -8.42
N VAL A 186 13.70 34.63 -8.42
CA VAL A 186 12.48 34.99 -7.68
C VAL A 186 11.28 34.20 -8.21
N SER A 187 11.14 34.06 -9.53
CA SER A 187 10.06 33.27 -10.14
C SER A 187 10.13 31.80 -9.69
N MET A 188 11.33 31.21 -9.65
CA MET A 188 11.53 29.84 -9.19
C MET A 188 11.20 29.68 -7.69
N VAL A 189 11.59 30.64 -6.86
CA VAL A 189 11.26 30.66 -5.42
C VAL A 189 9.74 30.77 -5.20
N ILE A 190 9.06 31.64 -5.94
CA ILE A 190 7.59 31.78 -5.86
C ILE A 190 6.92 30.46 -6.25
N LEU A 191 7.37 29.81 -7.33
CA LEU A 191 6.83 28.50 -7.74
C LEU A 191 7.04 27.42 -6.67
N LEU A 192 8.20 27.42 -6.00
CA LEU A 192 8.49 26.49 -4.89
C LEU A 192 7.57 26.73 -3.69
N LEU A 193 7.35 27.98 -3.29
CA LEU A 193 6.44 28.35 -2.21
C LEU A 193 4.99 27.97 -2.57
N ALA A 194 4.56 28.29 -3.79
CA ALA A 194 3.23 27.92 -4.30
C ALA A 194 3.04 26.40 -4.33
N ALA A 195 4.05 25.63 -4.76
CA ALA A 195 4.02 24.16 -4.71
C ALA A 195 3.87 23.65 -3.27
N GLY A 196 4.59 24.23 -2.31
CA GLY A 196 4.46 23.89 -0.90
C GLY A 196 3.03 24.13 -0.37
N VAL A 197 2.42 25.27 -0.69
CA VAL A 197 1.03 25.58 -0.34
C VAL A 197 0.05 24.59 -1.01
N ASN A 198 0.24 24.26 -2.28
CA ASN A 198 -0.58 23.27 -2.98
C ASN A 198 -0.52 21.89 -2.33
N PHE A 199 0.66 21.46 -1.85
CA PHE A 199 0.77 20.21 -1.11
C PHE A 199 -0.02 20.23 0.20
N LEU A 200 -0.06 21.35 0.95
CA LEU A 200 -0.92 21.46 2.14
C LEU A 200 -2.39 21.23 1.78
N PHE A 201 -2.87 21.89 0.72
CA PHE A 201 -4.25 21.73 0.25
C PHE A 201 -4.54 20.30 -0.20
N LEU A 202 -3.64 19.66 -0.94
CA LEU A 202 -3.77 18.25 -1.33
C LEU A 202 -3.87 17.32 -0.10
N GLY A 203 -3.08 17.59 0.94
CA GLY A 203 -3.14 16.85 2.20
C GLY A 203 -4.49 16.98 2.90
N LEU A 204 -5.02 18.19 2.99
CA LEU A 204 -6.34 18.46 3.59
C LEU A 204 -7.48 17.84 2.79
N VAL A 205 -7.45 17.96 1.46
CA VAL A 205 -8.45 17.35 0.57
C VAL A 205 -8.41 15.82 0.69
N ALA A 206 -7.22 15.23 0.69
CA ALA A 206 -7.07 13.78 0.88
C ALA A 206 -7.64 13.33 2.23
N GLN A 207 -7.35 14.05 3.32
CA GLN A 207 -7.92 13.77 4.65
C GLN A 207 -9.44 13.82 4.65
N MET A 208 -10.01 14.85 4.01
CA MET A 208 -11.46 15.02 3.92
C MET A 208 -12.10 13.87 3.14
N VAL A 209 -11.51 13.44 2.01
CA VAL A 209 -12.01 12.30 1.23
C VAL A 209 -12.01 11.02 2.04
N ILE A 210 -10.95 10.77 2.83
CA ILE A 210 -10.86 9.58 3.69
C ILE A 210 -11.95 9.63 4.78
N GLN A 211 -12.08 10.75 5.49
CA GLN A 211 -13.11 10.91 6.53
C GLN A 211 -14.53 10.81 5.99
N LEU A 212 -14.79 11.33 4.78
CA LEU A 212 -16.08 11.17 4.11
C LEU A 212 -16.34 9.71 3.73
N GLY A 213 -15.31 8.99 3.29
CA GLY A 213 -15.37 7.55 3.06
C GLY A 213 -15.73 6.78 4.33
N GLU A 214 -15.02 7.03 5.43
CA GLU A 214 -15.26 6.41 6.73
C GLU A 214 -16.66 6.69 7.27
N LYS A 215 -17.13 7.95 7.24
CA LYS A 215 -18.49 8.30 7.69
C LYS A 215 -19.59 7.67 6.85
N ARG A 216 -19.40 7.58 5.53
CA ARG A 216 -20.33 6.89 4.63
C ARG A 216 -20.38 5.40 4.97
N ASP A 217 -19.24 4.85 5.39
CA ASP A 217 -19.07 3.45 5.72
C ASP A 217 -19.74 3.06 7.03
N GLU A 218 -19.58 3.86 8.08
CA GLU A 218 -20.29 3.72 9.37
C GLU A 218 -21.81 3.69 9.15
N ARG A 219 -22.34 4.70 8.45
CA ARG A 219 -23.78 4.79 8.15
C ARG A 219 -24.30 3.55 7.39
N ARG A 220 -23.49 2.94 6.53
CA ARG A 220 -23.87 1.72 5.80
C ARG A 220 -23.90 0.49 6.72
N TYR A 221 -23.00 0.39 7.69
CA TYR A 221 -23.00 -0.72 8.66
C TYR A 221 -24.23 -0.67 9.57
N ASP A 222 -24.57 0.52 10.09
CA ASP A 222 -25.74 0.71 10.95
C ASP A 222 -27.03 0.28 10.25
N LEU A 223 -27.18 0.62 8.97
CA LEU A 223 -28.33 0.23 8.15
C LEU A 223 -28.44 -1.28 7.91
N ILE A 224 -27.33 -2.02 7.90
CA ILE A 224 -27.33 -3.48 7.72
C ILE A 224 -27.64 -4.18 9.05
N GLN A 225 -27.14 -3.68 10.18
CA GLN A 225 -27.42 -4.26 11.49
C GLN A 225 -28.84 -3.98 12.00
N HIS A 226 -29.50 -2.90 11.56
CA HIS A 226 -30.89 -2.61 11.94
C HIS A 226 -31.95 -3.19 10.98
N LYS A 227 -31.54 -3.97 9.97
CA LYS A 227 -32.43 -4.69 9.05
C LYS A 227 -32.38 -6.22 9.20
N GLY A 228 -31.63 -6.73 10.17
CA GLY A 228 -31.49 -8.17 10.47
C GLY A 228 -32.31 -8.59 11.67
#